data_AF-M1EMG8-F1
#
_entry.id   AF-M1EMG8-F1
#
_cell.length_a   1.000
_cell.length_b   1.000
_cell.length_c   1.000
_cell.angle_alpha   90.00
_cell.angle_beta   90.00
_cell.angle_gamma   90.00
#
_symmetry.space_group_name_H-M   'P 1'
#
loop_
_entity.id
_entity.type
_entity.pdbx_description
1 polymer ?
#
loop_
_entity_poly.entity_id
_entity_poly.type
_entity_poly.pdbx_seq_one_letter_code
_entity_poly.pdbx_strand_id
1 'polypeptide(L)'
;SYFLLRRLLGVRTEGDKKAAKVQKLSKNEVLMVNIGSLSTGGRVSAVKADLGKIVLTNPVCTEVGEKIALSRRVEKHWRLIGWGQIR
;
A
#
# COMPACT_ATOMS: atom_id res chain seq x y z
N SER A 1 -11.71 1.57 -0.75
CA SER A 1 -11.52 0.31 0.01
C SER A 1 -10.17 -0.28 -0.35
N TYR A 2 -9.60 -1.17 0.48
CA TYR A 2 -8.33 -1.81 0.18
C TYR A 2 -8.26 -3.25 0.71
N PHE A 3 -7.34 -4.02 0.13
CA PHE A 3 -6.98 -5.37 0.55
C PHE A 3 -5.46 -5.49 0.61
N LEU A 4 -4.96 -6.18 1.64
CA LEU A 4 -3.53 -6.46 1.79
C LEU A 4 -3.24 -7.93 1.51
N LEU A 5 -2.15 -8.17 0.79
CA LEU A 5 -1.58 -9.49 0.60
C LEU A 5 -1.28 -10.12 1.96
N ARG A 6 -1.35 -11.45 2.06
CA ARG A 6 -0.97 -12.15 3.31
C ARG A 6 0.54 -12.11 3.54
N ARG A 7 1.31 -12.13 2.45
CA ARG A 7 2.78 -12.15 2.44
C ARG A 7 3.34 -11.42 1.22
N LEU A 8 4.58 -10.98 1.32
CA LEU A 8 5.34 -10.39 0.22
C LEU A 8 5.57 -11.42 -0.89
N LEU A 9 5.54 -10.95 -2.14
CA LEU A 9 5.74 -11.78 -3.33
C LEU A 9 7.24 -12.03 -3.57
N GLY A 10 7.60 -13.26 -3.91
CA GLY A 10 8.95 -13.62 -4.38
C GLY A 10 10.07 -13.53 -3.33
N VAL A 11 9.76 -13.36 -2.05
CA VAL A 11 10.77 -13.32 -0.97
C VAL A 11 10.88 -14.69 -0.31
N ARG A 12 12.02 -15.37 -0.50
CA ARG A 12 12.35 -16.59 0.26
C ARG A 12 12.65 -16.20 1.71
N THR A 13 11.85 -16.73 2.63
CA THR A 13 12.08 -16.60 4.08
C THR A 13 12.70 -17.91 4.55
N GLU A 14 14.01 -18.04 4.41
CA GLU A 14 14.75 -19.10 5.11
C GLU A 14 14.74 -18.75 6.61
N GLY A 15 14.18 -19.62 7.44
CA GLY A 15 14.20 -19.50 8.89
C GLY A 15 13.06 -18.69 9.53
N ASP A 16 12.74 -17.47 9.06
CA ASP A 16 11.84 -16.57 9.79
C ASP A 16 10.53 -16.24 9.05
N LYS A 17 9.52 -17.09 9.24
CA LYS A 17 8.18 -16.98 8.60
C LYS A 17 7.46 -15.64 8.90
N LYS A 18 7.92 -14.86 9.88
CA LYS A 18 7.34 -13.56 10.25
C LYS A 18 7.79 -12.42 9.32
N ALA A 19 9.00 -12.47 8.79
CA ALA A 19 9.58 -11.37 8.01
C ALA A 19 8.83 -11.09 6.70
N ALA A 20 8.26 -12.13 6.07
CA ALA A 20 7.48 -11.97 4.85
C ALA A 20 6.01 -11.59 5.07
N LYS A 21 5.51 -11.53 6.32
CA LYS A 21 4.09 -11.24 6.57
C LYS A 21 3.82 -9.75 6.38
N VAL A 22 2.85 -9.43 5.52
CA VAL A 22 2.40 -8.04 5.35
C VAL A 22 1.60 -7.64 6.58
N GLN A 23 2.07 -6.59 7.26
CA GLN A 23 1.39 -6.01 8.41
C GLN A 23 0.26 -5.09 7.97
N LYS A 24 -0.69 -4.83 8.87
CA LYS A 24 -1.75 -3.83 8.66
C LYS A 24 -1.14 -2.45 8.35
N LEU A 25 -1.95 -1.56 7.77
CA LEU A 25 -1.55 -0.17 7.55
C LEU A 25 -1.42 0.56 8.89
N SER A 26 -0.36 1.36 9.03
CA SER A 26 -0.13 2.17 10.23
C SER A 26 -0.47 3.63 9.97
N LYS A 27 -1.05 4.31 10.97
CA LYS A 27 -1.29 5.76 10.88
C LYS A 27 0.04 6.51 10.74
N ASN A 28 0.05 7.55 9.92
CA ASN A 28 1.21 8.36 9.53
C ASN A 28 2.29 7.63 8.72
N GLU A 29 2.06 6.37 8.33
CA GLU A 29 2.95 5.66 7.42
C GLU A 29 2.90 6.28 6.01
N VAL A 30 4.06 6.38 5.36
CA VAL A 30 4.17 6.78 3.96
C VAL A 30 4.25 5.54 3.07
N LEU A 31 3.32 5.45 2.13
CA LEU A 31 3.26 4.41 1.11
C LEU A 31 3.56 5.01 -0.26
N MET A 32 3.96 4.15 -1.19
CA MET A 32 3.91 4.45 -2.61
C MET A 32 2.59 3.93 -3.15
N VAL A 33 1.83 4.81 -3.79
CA VAL A 33 0.53 4.51 -4.39
C VAL A 33 0.67 4.61 -5.89
N ASN A 34 0.29 3.55 -6.59
CA ASN A 34 0.24 3.54 -8.04
C ASN A 34 -1.22 3.70 -8.47
N ILE A 35 -1.49 4.75 -9.24
CA ILE A 35 -2.81 5.12 -9.75
C ILE A 35 -2.65 5.25 -11.27
N GLY A 36 -3.21 4.31 -12.03
CA GLY A 36 -2.92 4.17 -13.45
C GLY A 36 -1.42 4.03 -13.71
N SER A 37 -0.86 4.92 -14.55
CA SER A 37 0.58 4.99 -14.85
C SER A 37 1.39 5.80 -13.82
N LEU A 38 0.73 6.56 -12.95
CA LEU A 38 1.39 7.46 -12.01
C LEU A 38 1.77 6.74 -10.72
N SER A 39 3.00 6.94 -10.25
CA SER A 39 3.45 6.54 -8.91
C SER A 39 3.66 7.78 -8.05
N THR A 40 2.98 7.86 -6.91
CA THR A 40 3.06 9.00 -6.00
C THR A 40 3.18 8.55 -4.54
N GLY A 41 3.73 9.42 -3.70
CA GLY A 41 3.75 9.20 -2.25
C GLY A 41 2.37 9.47 -1.64
N GLY A 42 2.02 8.71 -0.61
CA GLY A 42 0.78 8.92 0.14
C GLY A 42 0.95 8.61 1.62
N ARG A 43 0.55 9.53 2.49
CA ARG A 43 0.56 9.32 3.94
C ARG A 43 -0.79 8.78 4.40
N VAL A 44 -0.78 7.67 5.12
CA VAL A 44 -1.96 7.10 5.76
C VAL A 44 -2.42 8.01 6.91
N SER A 45 -3.56 8.65 6.78
CA SER A 45 -4.13 9.55 7.80
C SER A 45 -5.06 8.82 8.77
N ALA A 46 -5.81 7.82 8.29
CA ALA A 46 -6.72 7.02 9.09
C ALA A 46 -6.91 5.63 8.45
N VAL A 47 -7.20 4.64 9.29
CA VAL A 47 -7.53 3.27 8.90
C VAL A 47 -8.77 2.84 9.67
N LYS A 48 -9.78 2.33 8.96
CA LYS A 48 -11.02 1.79 9.54
C LYS A 48 -11.40 0.53 8.76
N ALA A 49 -11.24 -0.64 9.38
CA ALA A 49 -11.50 -1.94 8.75
C ALA A 49 -10.78 -2.07 7.39
N ASP A 50 -11.54 -2.08 6.29
CA ASP A 50 -11.12 -2.18 4.90
C ASP A 50 -11.03 -0.82 4.18
N LEU A 51 -11.16 0.28 4.92
CA LEU A 51 -11.05 1.66 4.44
C LEU A 51 -9.77 2.31 4.98
N GLY A 52 -8.99 2.89 4.08
CA GLY A 52 -7.81 3.68 4.38
C GLY A 52 -7.95 5.07 3.80
N LYS A 53 -7.72 6.12 4.59
CA LYS A 53 -7.67 7.50 4.11
C LYS A 53 -6.22 7.89 3.88
N ILE A 54 -5.83 8.08 2.62
CA ILE A 54 -4.46 8.42 2.23
C ILE A 54 -4.44 9.87 1.74
N VAL A 55 -3.54 10.67 2.30
CA VAL A 55 -3.25 12.03 1.83
C VAL A 55 -2.08 11.93 0.86
N LEU A 56 -2.33 12.20 -0.41
CA LEU A 56 -1.30 12.16 -1.45
C LEU A 56 -0.34 13.34 -1.29
N THR A 57 0.94 13.13 -1.62
CA THR A 57 1.96 14.19 -1.58
C THR A 57 1.79 15.19 -2.71
N ASN A 58 1.37 14.71 -3.88
CA ASN A 58 1.08 15.52 -5.06
C ASN A 58 -0.36 15.28 -5.51
N PRO A 59 -1.06 16.28 -6.07
CA PRO A 59 -2.37 16.07 -6.70
C PRO A 59 -2.24 15.10 -7.88
N VAL A 60 -3.29 14.29 -8.10
CA VAL A 60 -3.33 13.24 -9.13
C VAL A 60 -4.65 13.33 -9.89
N CYS A 61 -4.60 13.14 -11.20
CA CYS A 61 -5.77 12.96 -12.04
C CYS A 61 -6.19 11.48 -12.02
N THR A 62 -7.43 11.21 -11.60
CA THR A 62 -7.98 9.86 -11.45
C THR A 62 -9.50 9.97 -11.27
N GLU A 63 -10.20 8.85 -11.41
CA GLU A 63 -11.65 8.78 -11.23
C GLU A 63 -12.06 8.00 -9.97
N VAL A 64 -13.25 8.30 -9.45
CA VAL A 64 -13.86 7.47 -8.40
C VAL A 64 -14.06 6.07 -8.95
N GLY A 65 -13.62 5.07 -8.20
CA GLY A 65 -13.66 3.69 -8.62
C GLY A 65 -12.40 3.19 -9.32
N GLU A 66 -11.40 4.04 -9.54
CA GLU A 66 -10.13 3.61 -10.14
C GLU A 66 -9.36 2.66 -9.19
N LYS A 67 -8.72 1.65 -9.80
CA LYS A 67 -7.93 0.65 -9.08
C LYS A 67 -6.56 1.21 -8.75
N ILE A 68 -6.12 0.99 -7.51
CA ILE A 68 -4.81 1.44 -7.03
C ILE A 68 -3.99 0.26 -6.52
N ALA A 69 -2.67 0.34 -6.69
CA ALA A 69 -1.73 -0.57 -6.04
C ALA A 69 -1.05 0.13 -4.85
N LEU A 70 -0.87 -0.61 -3.76
CA LEU A 70 -0.24 -0.11 -2.54
C LEU A 70 1.11 -0.79 -2.36
N SER A 71 2.17 0.02 -2.24
CA SER A 71 3.52 -0.43 -2.01
C SER A 71 4.11 0.17 -0.74
N ARG A 72 4.88 -0.63 -0.01
CA ARG A 72 5.53 -0.26 1.26
C ARG A 72 7.04 -0.40 1.13
N ARG A 73 7.78 0.50 1.78
CA ARG A 73 9.24 0.39 1.84
C ARG A 73 9.63 -0.69 2.86
N VAL A 74 10.25 -1.77 2.38
CA VAL A 74 10.75 -2.90 3.17
C VAL A 74 12.19 -3.16 2.72
N GLU A 75 13.14 -3.17 3.66
CA GLU A 75 14.57 -3.40 3.35
C GLU A 75 15.08 -2.53 2.20
N LYS A 76 14.73 -1.23 2.22
CA LYS A 76 15.04 -0.22 1.19
C LYS A 76 14.36 -0.43 -0.18
N HIS A 77 13.55 -1.47 -0.36
CA HIS A 77 12.81 -1.73 -1.60
C HIS A 77 11.33 -1.36 -1.45
N TRP A 78 10.72 -0.87 -2.52
CA TRP A 78 9.27 -0.80 -2.61
C TRP A 78 8.73 -2.18 -2.92
N ARG A 79 7.93 -2.72 -2.00
CA ARG A 79 7.29 -4.03 -2.14
C ARG A 79 5.78 -3.82 -2.25
N LEU A 80 5.17 -4.48 -3.22
CA LEU A 80 3.71 -4.54 -3.33
C LEU A 80 3.15 -5.21 -2.06
N ILE A 81 2.24 -4.51 -1.38
CA ILE A 81 1.58 -5.02 -0.17
C ILE A 81 0.08 -5.25 -0.36
N GLY A 82 -0.52 -4.72 -1.42
CA GLY A 82 -1.96 -4.82 -1.62
C GLY A 82 -2.47 -3.97 -2.77
N TRP A 83 -3.79 -3.91 -2.86
CA TRP A 83 -4.51 -3.11 -3.85
C TRP A 83 -5.75 -2.50 -3.23
N GLY A 84 -6.38 -1.57 -3.93
CA GLY A 84 -7.62 -0.95 -3.49
C GLY A 84 -8.36 -0.26 -4.62
N GLN A 85 -9.38 0.48 -4.22
CA GLN A 85 -10.21 1.26 -5.11
C GLN A 85 -10.53 2.61 -4.46
N ILE A 86 -10.45 3.68 -5.25
CA ILE A 86 -10.77 5.04 -4.81
C ILE A 86 -12.28 5.16 -4.58
N ARG A 87 -12.67 5.74 -3.45
CA ARG A 87 -14.06 6.04 -3.07
C ARG A 87 -14.15 7.45 -2.51
#